data_AF-A0A7Y1TWS6-F1
#
_entry.id   AF-A0A7Y1TWS6-F1
#
_cell.length_a   1.000
_cell.length_b   1.000
_cell.length_c   1.000
_cell.angle_alpha   90.00
_cell.angle_beta   90.00
_cell.angle_gamma   90.00
#
_symmetry.space_group_name_H-M   'P 1'
#
loop_
_entity.id
_entity.type
_entity.pdbx_description
1 polymer ?
#
loop_
_entity_poly.entity_id
_entity_poly.type
_entity_poly.pdbx_seq_one_letter_code
_entity_poly.pdbx_strand_id
1 'polypeptide(L)'
;MALILLISTRANAEWIGESRPLMGTEVSVYLWHDDPDHGKRLLDLVFDEAVRIDELMSTYKETSEISKVNRLASLQDVTIGNELFRLIQTALDIS
;
A
#
# COMPACT_ATOMS: atom_id res chain seq x y z
N MET A 1 56.37 -18.42 7.05
CA MET A 1 55.01 -18.93 6.81
C MET A 1 54.04 -17.90 7.36
N ALA A 2 53.43 -17.09 6.50
CA ALA A 2 52.53 -16.00 6.92
C ALA A 2 51.09 -16.54 6.97
N LEU A 3 50.47 -16.45 8.15
CA LEU A 3 49.08 -16.86 8.37
C LEU A 3 48.18 -15.66 8.00
N ILE A 4 47.41 -15.79 6.92
CA ILE A 4 46.41 -14.79 6.52
C ILE A 4 45.08 -15.17 7.20
N LEU A 5 44.61 -14.35 8.13
CA LEU A 5 43.25 -14.43 8.66
C LEU A 5 42.30 -13.68 7.71
N LEU A 6 41.40 -14.42 7.05
CA LEU A 6 40.25 -13.86 6.34
C LEU A 6 39.15 -13.56 7.37
N ILE A 7 38.93 -12.28 7.63
CA ILE A 7 37.82 -11.81 8.47
C ILE A 7 36.62 -11.60 7.54
N SER A 8 35.57 -12.40 7.72
CA SER A 8 34.31 -12.22 6.99
C SER A 8 33.59 -10.97 7.50
N THR A 9 33.41 -9.97 6.66
CA THR A 9 32.53 -8.82 6.94
C THR A 9 31.08 -9.29 6.98
N ARG A 10 30.35 -8.98 8.06
CA ARG A 10 28.91 -9.21 8.09
C ARG A 10 28.23 -8.24 7.13
N ALA A 11 27.66 -8.76 6.06
CA ALA A 11 26.67 -8.03 5.28
C ALA A 11 25.34 -8.15 6.01
N ASN A 12 24.96 -7.13 6.78
CA ASN A 12 23.59 -7.03 7.26
C ASN A 12 22.77 -6.36 6.15
N ALA A 13 21.76 -7.05 5.63
CA ALA A 13 20.71 -6.38 4.90
C ALA A 13 19.92 -5.56 5.93
N GLU A 14 20.20 -4.27 6.03
CA GLU A 14 19.52 -3.34 6.93
C GLU A 14 18.07 -3.14 6.47
N TRP A 15 17.21 -4.13 6.74
CA TRP A 15 15.78 -4.05 6.44
C TRP A 15 15.14 -2.93 7.25
N ILE A 16 14.34 -2.12 6.57
CA ILE A 16 13.55 -1.03 7.14
C ILE A 16 12.10 -1.50 7.11
N GLY A 17 11.39 -1.36 8.21
CA GLY A 17 9.98 -1.70 8.23
C GLY A 17 9.20 -1.03 9.33
N GLU A 18 7.91 -0.88 9.06
CA GLU A 18 6.94 -0.24 9.95
C GLU A 18 5.56 -0.89 9.71
N SER A 19 4.73 -0.88 10.75
CA SER A 19 3.36 -1.35 10.73
C SER A 19 2.43 -0.24 11.20
N ARG A 20 1.34 0.02 10.47
CA ARG A 20 0.34 1.04 10.81
C ARG A 20 -1.07 0.43 10.74
N PRO A 21 -1.98 0.79 11.67
CA PRO A 21 -3.39 0.45 11.54
C PRO A 21 -4.01 1.28 10.40
N LEU A 22 -4.56 0.62 9.38
CA LEU A 22 -5.17 1.25 8.21
C LEU A 22 -6.20 0.33 7.55
N MET A 23 -7.23 0.91 6.92
CA MET A 23 -8.32 0.16 6.27
C MET A 23 -8.97 -0.92 7.18
N GLY A 24 -9.02 -0.67 8.49
CA GLY A 24 -9.60 -1.61 9.46
C GLY A 24 -8.74 -2.83 9.81
N THR A 25 -7.46 -2.84 9.41
CA THR A 25 -6.49 -3.90 9.72
C THR A 25 -5.10 -3.34 10.01
N GLU A 26 -4.12 -4.19 10.30
CA GLU A 26 -2.70 -3.81 10.33
C GLU A 26 -2.09 -3.95 8.93
N VAL A 27 -1.44 -2.90 8.46
CA VAL A 27 -0.66 -2.89 7.22
C VAL A 27 0.82 -2.78 7.58
N SER A 28 1.61 -3.78 7.18
CA SER A 28 3.04 -3.87 7.47
C SER A 28 3.85 -3.79 6.19
N VAL A 29 4.83 -2.88 6.16
CA VAL A 29 5.70 -2.64 5.00
C VAL A 29 7.14 -2.91 5.43
N TYR A 30 7.85 -3.74 4.66
CA TYR A 30 9.27 -4.01 4.85
C TYR A 30 9.99 -3.87 3.51
N LEU A 31 11.08 -3.13 3.49
CA LEU A 31 11.91 -2.93 2.31
C LEU A 31 13.39 -2.84 2.69
N TRP A 32 14.25 -3.01 1.69
CA TRP A 32 15.68 -2.78 1.82
C TRP A 32 16.12 -1.76 0.76
N HIS A 33 17.03 -0.88 1.14
CA HIS A 33 17.60 0.14 0.26
C HIS A 33 19.03 0.48 0.70
N ASP A 34 19.94 0.74 -0.25
CA ASP A 34 21.35 1.09 0.04
C ASP A 34 21.51 2.39 0.83
N ASP A 35 20.60 3.34 0.62
CA ASP A 35 20.42 4.55 1.43
C ASP A 35 19.22 4.36 2.37
N PRO A 36 19.45 4.14 3.68
CA PRO A 36 18.36 3.89 4.61
C PRO A 36 17.38 5.06 4.78
N ASP A 37 17.83 6.31 4.62
CA ASP A 37 16.96 7.46 4.72
C ASP A 37 16.08 7.61 3.48
N HIS A 38 16.57 7.20 2.32
CA HIS A 38 15.70 7.02 1.15
C HIS A 38 14.70 5.89 1.37
N GLY A 39 15.13 4.75 1.94
CA GLY A 39 14.23 3.66 2.28
C GLY A 39 13.06 4.09 3.17
N LYS A 40 13.30 4.93 4.18
CA LYS A 40 12.24 5.50 5.03
C LYS A 40 11.25 6.37 4.23
N ARG A 41 11.73 7.22 3.31
CA ARG A 41 10.85 8.02 2.44
C ARG A 41 9.97 7.15 1.54
N LEU A 42 10.51 6.04 1.02
CA LEU A 42 9.74 5.08 0.22
C LEU A 42 8.67 4.38 1.06
N LEU A 43 8.99 4.05 2.30
CA LEU A 43 8.03 3.47 3.24
C LEU A 43 6.87 4.42 3.50
N ASP A 44 7.13 5.72 3.73
CA ASP A 44 6.07 6.72 3.88
C ASP A 44 5.20 6.84 2.62
N LEU A 45 5.80 6.81 1.43
CA LEU A 45 5.05 6.83 0.17
C LEU A 45 4.12 5.62 0.01
N VAL A 46 4.51 4.43 0.50
CA VAL A 46 3.63 3.25 0.48
C VAL A 46 2.44 3.45 1.40
N PHE A 47 2.64 4.03 2.59
CA PHE A 47 1.53 4.33 3.49
C PHE A 47 0.62 5.44 2.97
N ASP A 48 1.18 6.49 2.35
CA ASP A 48 0.39 7.54 1.71
C ASP A 48 -0.50 6.95 0.60
N GLU A 49 0.03 6.02 -0.18
CA GLU A 49 -0.75 5.32 -1.21
C GLU A 49 -1.85 4.45 -0.60
N ALA A 50 -1.58 3.75 0.49
CA ALA A 50 -2.59 2.98 1.19
C ALA A 50 -3.70 3.88 1.78
N VAL A 51 -3.36 5.09 2.24
CA VAL A 51 -4.34 6.10 2.68
C VAL A 51 -5.18 6.59 1.50
N ARG A 52 -4.56 6.84 0.34
CA ARG A 52 -5.27 7.22 -0.90
C ARG A 52 -6.29 6.15 -1.30
N ILE A 53 -5.90 4.86 -1.24
CA ILE A 53 -6.79 3.73 -1.51
C ILE A 53 -7.94 3.67 -0.50
N ASP A 54 -7.66 3.90 0.79
CA ASP A 54 -8.70 3.95 1.84
C ASP A 54 -9.73 5.08 1.58
N GLU A 55 -9.28 6.27 1.16
CA GLU A 55 -10.20 7.34 0.74
C GLU A 55 -11.04 6.97 -0.50
N LEU A 56 -10.50 6.17 -1.42
CA LEU A 56 -11.20 5.74 -2.62
C LEU A 56 -12.24 4.63 -2.34
N MET A 57 -11.86 3.66 -1.51
CA MET A 57 -12.53 2.35 -1.41
C MET A 57 -13.14 2.04 -0.04
N SER A 58 -13.00 2.90 0.97
CA SER A 58 -13.60 2.63 2.27
C SER A 58 -15.13 2.71 2.20
N THR A 59 -15.81 1.61 2.46
CA THR A 59 -17.28 1.56 2.59
C THR A 59 -17.80 2.20 3.87
N TYR A 60 -16.89 2.62 4.76
CA TYR A 60 -17.20 3.30 6.01
C TYR A 60 -17.09 4.83 5.89
N LYS A 61 -16.34 5.33 4.91
CA LYS A 61 -16.23 6.76 4.62
C LYS A 61 -17.33 7.18 3.66
N GLU A 62 -18.21 8.06 4.11
CA GLU A 62 -19.31 8.56 3.27
C GLU A 62 -18.82 9.31 2.02
N THR A 63 -17.62 9.88 2.11
CA THR A 63 -16.95 10.65 1.05
C THR A 63 -16.26 9.79 0.00
N SER A 64 -16.09 8.49 0.21
CA SER A 64 -15.41 7.62 -0.74
C SER A 64 -16.23 7.44 -2.02
N GLU A 65 -15.54 7.20 -3.13
CA GLU A 65 -16.21 6.96 -4.41
C GLU A 65 -17.08 5.69 -4.36
N ILE A 66 -16.62 4.64 -3.67
CA ILE A 66 -17.43 3.42 -3.53
C ILE A 66 -18.71 3.66 -2.72
N SER A 67 -18.66 4.47 -1.66
CA SER A 67 -19.86 4.82 -0.88
C SER A 67 -20.84 5.65 -1.72
N LYS A 68 -20.34 6.53 -2.59
CA LYS A 68 -21.16 7.26 -3.56
C LYS A 68 -21.85 6.30 -4.55
N VAL A 69 -21.12 5.32 -5.09
CA VAL A 69 -21.69 4.29 -5.98
C VAL A 69 -22.79 3.52 -5.26
N ASN A 70 -22.52 3.02 -4.05
CA ASN A 70 -23.49 2.27 -3.26
C ASN A 70 -24.81 3.03 -3.02
N ARG A 71 -24.73 4.35 -2.80
CA ARG A 71 -25.92 5.18 -2.56
C ARG A 71 -26.71 5.52 -3.83
N LEU A 72 -26.05 5.69 -4.97
CA LEU A 72 -26.64 6.35 -6.14
C LEU A 72 -26.82 5.45 -7.38
N ALA A 73 -26.03 4.38 -7.52
CA ALA A 73 -26.00 3.59 -8.76
C ALA A 73 -27.30 2.81 -9.06
N SER A 74 -28.17 2.63 -8.06
CA SER A 74 -29.51 2.06 -8.26
C SER A 74 -30.53 3.06 -8.82
N LEU A 75 -30.23 4.36 -8.73
CA LEU A 75 -31.14 5.45 -9.10
C LEU A 75 -30.70 6.15 -10.38
N GLN A 76 -29.40 6.26 -10.62
CA GLN A 76 -28.82 6.99 -11.74
C GLN A 76 -27.41 6.51 -12.06
N ASP A 77 -26.92 6.88 -13.23
CA ASP A 77 -25.54 6.67 -13.63
C ASP A 77 -24.58 7.46 -12.71
N VAL A 78 -23.51 6.82 -12.26
CA VAL A 78 -22.49 7.43 -11.40
C VAL A 78 -21.15 7.43 -12.11
N THR A 79 -20.64 8.62 -12.45
CA THR A 79 -19.26 8.76 -12.94
C THR A 79 -18.28 8.57 -11.78
N ILE A 80 -17.33 7.65 -11.98
CA ILE A 80 -16.22 7.33 -11.08
C ILE A 80 -14.89 7.32 -11.82
N GLY A 81 -13.79 7.35 -11.06
CA GLY A 81 -12.44 7.21 -11.61
C GLY A 81 -12.19 5.87 -12.34
N ASN A 82 -11.30 5.90 -13.34
CA ASN A 82 -10.93 4.72 -14.13
C ASN A 82 -10.36 3.57 -13.29
N GLU A 83 -9.67 3.88 -12.18
CA GLU A 83 -9.11 2.86 -11.27
C GLU A 83 -10.22 2.06 -10.59
N LEU A 84 -11.16 2.73 -9.92
CA LEU A 84 -12.28 2.08 -9.26
C LEU A 84 -13.17 1.31 -10.26
N PHE A 85 -13.40 1.89 -11.43
CA PHE A 85 -14.16 1.22 -12.49
C PHE A 85 -13.51 -0.12 -12.89
N ARG A 86 -12.19 -0.12 -13.16
CA ARG A 86 -11.46 -1.36 -13.48
C ARG A 86 -11.50 -2.37 -12.34
N LEU A 87 -11.38 -1.93 -11.08
CA LEU A 87 -11.45 -2.82 -9.93
C LEU A 87 -12.82 -3.51 -9.81
N ILE A 88 -13.90 -2.77 -10.04
CA ILE A 88 -15.26 -3.34 -10.07
C ILE A 88 -15.39 -4.35 -11.20
N GLN A 89 -14.88 -4.04 -12.41
CA GLN A 89 -14.88 -5.00 -13.52
C GLN A 89 -14.13 -6.28 -13.15
N THR A 90 -12.92 -6.18 -12.61
CA THR A 90 -12.15 -7.34 -12.15
C THR A 90 -12.91 -8.15 -11.10
N ALA A 91 -13.61 -7.51 -10.16
CA ALA A 91 -14.40 -8.19 -9.14
C ALA A 91 -15.59 -8.97 -9.73
N LEU A 92 -16.22 -8.43 -10.78
CA LEU A 92 -17.29 -9.11 -11.51
C LEU A 92 -16.76 -10.30 -12.32
N ASP A 93 -15.56 -10.20 -12.88
CA ASP A 93 -14.93 -11.29 -13.66
C ASP A 93 -14.55 -12.51 -12.81
N ILE A 94 -14.35 -12.34 -11.48
CA ILE A 94 -13.96 -13.42 -10.55
C ILE A 94 -15.10 -13.96 -9.69
N SER A 95 -16.31 -13.39 -9.79
CA SER A 95 -17.50 -13.80 -9.03
C SER A 95 -18.29 -14.90 -9.74
#